data_AF-A0A221SU78-F1
#
_entry.id   AF-A0A221SU78-F1
#
_cell.length_a   1.000
_cell.length_b   1.000
_cell.length_c   1.000
_cell.angle_alpha   90.00
_cell.angle_beta   90.00
_cell.angle_gamma   90.00
#
_symmetry.space_group_name_H-M   'P 1'
#
loop_
_entity.id
_entity.type
_entity.pdbx_description
1 polymer ?
#
loop_
_entity_poly.entity_id
_entity_poly.type
_entity_poly.pdbx_seq_one_letter_code
_entity_poly.pdbx_strand_id
1 'polypeptide(L)'
;MADPTTSVLSAMITPAVLITGAASLLLSTSSRLGRATDRVRALTRRFEELVNVENPSAVPLARAEKRLIVHQLPQLTRRTRYLHRAMTALYLSIGLLVLTSLLIGGLDLLRIGGLTVLPVVTALLGALALAYGATLLSYEAGISASTTREEMTFLSDLSRHYADLYDEK
;
A
#
# COMPACT_ATOMS: atom_id res chain seq x y z
N MET A 1 38.32 17.20 -18.39
CA MET A 1 38.38 16.28 -17.24
C MET A 1 37.33 16.79 -16.27
N ALA A 2 36.26 16.02 -15.98
CA ALA A 2 35.22 16.50 -15.07
C ALA A 2 35.81 16.67 -13.66
N ASP A 3 35.47 17.75 -12.96
CA ASP A 3 35.93 17.97 -11.59
C ASP A 3 35.41 16.83 -10.69
N PRO A 4 36.23 16.29 -9.76
CA PRO A 4 35.84 15.14 -8.93
C PRO A 4 34.54 15.37 -8.15
N THR A 5 34.29 16.61 -7.73
CA THR A 5 33.04 17.02 -7.06
C THR A 5 31.80 16.84 -7.94
N THR A 6 31.90 17.15 -9.24
CA THR A 6 30.79 16.98 -10.20
C THR A 6 30.49 15.51 -10.46
N SER A 7 31.50 14.65 -10.44
CA SER A 7 31.32 13.20 -10.61
C SER A 7 30.56 12.59 -9.43
N VAL A 8 30.88 12.99 -8.20
CA VAL A 8 30.22 12.50 -6.98
C VAL A 8 28.77 12.95 -6.92
N LEU A 9 28.50 14.24 -7.16
CA LEU A 9 27.14 14.77 -7.19
C LEU A 9 26.29 14.11 -8.28
N SER A 10 26.88 13.82 -9.46
CA SER A 10 26.19 13.10 -10.53
C SER A 10 25.86 11.65 -10.12
N ALA A 11 26.77 10.96 -9.43
CA ALA A 11 26.53 9.61 -8.92
C ALA A 11 25.41 9.53 -7.87
N MET A 12 25.16 10.64 -7.15
CA MET A 12 24.06 10.75 -6.18
C MET A 12 22.68 10.96 -6.81
N ILE A 13 22.60 11.27 -8.12
CA ILE A 13 21.32 11.46 -8.81
C ILE A 13 20.52 10.15 -8.84
N THR A 14 21.17 9.02 -9.15
CA THR A 14 20.49 7.71 -9.24
C THR A 14 19.77 7.31 -7.95
N PRO A 15 20.42 7.30 -6.76
CA PRO A 15 19.70 7.01 -5.53
C PRO A 15 18.63 8.06 -5.22
N ALA A 16 18.85 9.35 -5.52
CA ALA A 16 17.85 10.40 -5.29
C ALA A 16 16.55 10.18 -6.10
N VAL A 17 16.66 9.80 -7.37
CA VAL A 17 15.50 9.48 -8.22
C VAL A 17 14.74 8.26 -7.68
N LEU A 18 15.46 7.21 -7.29
CA LEU A 18 14.84 6.00 -6.71
C LEU A 18 14.14 6.29 -5.38
N ILE A 19 14.74 7.12 -4.51
CA ILE A 19 14.12 7.59 -3.26
C ILE A 19 12.81 8.31 -3.56
N THR A 20 12.79 9.16 -4.58
CA THR A 20 11.60 9.93 -4.96
C THR A 20 10.47 9.00 -5.38
N GLY A 21 10.75 8.03 -6.27
CA GLY A 21 9.77 7.01 -6.66
C GLY A 21 9.27 6.18 -5.48
N ALA A 22 10.16 5.74 -4.59
CA ALA A 22 9.83 5.01 -3.39
C ALA A 22 8.93 5.82 -2.44
N ALA A 23 9.24 7.11 -2.24
CA ALA A 23 8.47 8.02 -1.39
C ALA A 23 7.06 8.25 -1.94
N SER A 24 6.91 8.42 -3.26
CA SER A 24 5.59 8.55 -3.90
C SER A 24 4.72 7.30 -3.69
N LEU A 25 5.29 6.10 -3.87
CA LEU A 25 4.59 4.84 -3.61
C LEU A 25 4.22 4.69 -2.13
N LEU A 26 5.13 5.07 -1.24
CA LEU A 26 4.91 5.00 0.21
C LEU A 26 3.77 5.93 0.64
N LEU A 27 3.75 7.17 0.15
CA LEU A 27 2.71 8.15 0.48
C LEU A 27 1.34 7.67 0.00
N SER A 28 1.25 7.24 -1.27
CA SER A 28 0.01 6.67 -1.84
C SER A 28 -0.49 5.47 -1.02
N THR A 29 0.42 4.57 -0.64
CA THR A 29 0.09 3.38 0.16
C THR A 29 -0.35 3.74 1.57
N SER A 30 0.31 4.70 2.21
CA SER A 30 -0.04 5.21 3.55
C SER A 30 -1.47 5.76 3.57
N SER A 31 -1.84 6.57 2.58
CA SER A 31 -3.22 7.07 2.43
C SER A 31 -4.24 5.95 2.17
N ARG A 32 -3.88 4.89 1.43
CA ARG A 32 -4.74 3.71 1.23
C ARG A 32 -4.91 2.92 2.54
N LEU A 33 -3.84 2.75 3.31
CA LEU A 33 -3.87 2.03 4.59
C LEU A 33 -4.72 2.78 5.62
N GLY A 34 -4.55 4.10 5.74
CA GLY A 34 -5.36 4.94 6.63
C GLY A 34 -6.86 4.79 6.38
N ARG A 35 -7.28 4.91 5.11
CA ARG A 35 -8.68 4.69 4.72
C ARG A 35 -9.19 3.28 5.03
N ALA A 36 -8.36 2.25 4.85
CA ALA A 36 -8.73 0.88 5.19
C ALA A 36 -8.90 0.70 6.71
N THR A 37 -7.99 1.26 7.53
CA THR A 37 -8.09 1.20 8.99
C THR A 37 -9.27 2.01 9.52
N ASP A 38 -9.58 3.15 8.91
CA ASP A 38 -10.75 3.95 9.29
C ASP A 38 -12.05 3.22 8.97
N ARG A 39 -12.13 2.52 7.83
CA ARG A 39 -13.25 1.62 7.51
C ARG A 39 -13.43 0.52 8.54
N VAL A 40 -12.35 -0.15 8.97
CA VAL A 40 -12.41 -1.18 10.02
C VAL A 40 -12.93 -0.60 11.34
N ARG A 41 -12.44 0.58 11.73
CA ARG A 41 -12.89 1.28 12.94
C ARG A 41 -14.37 1.65 12.86
N ALA A 42 -14.84 2.18 11.74
CA ALA A 42 -16.24 2.53 11.53
C ALA A 42 -17.15 1.28 11.60
N LEU A 43 -16.72 0.18 10.99
CA LEU A 43 -17.45 -1.09 11.00
C LEU A 43 -17.52 -1.70 12.42
N THR A 44 -16.44 -1.55 13.19
CA THR A 44 -16.38 -1.99 14.60
C THR A 44 -17.34 -1.16 15.47
N ARG A 45 -17.34 0.17 15.34
CA ARG A 45 -18.28 1.04 16.07
C ARG A 45 -19.74 0.71 15.74
N ARG A 46 -20.06 0.49 14.45
CA ARG A 46 -21.39 0.05 14.04
C ARG A 46 -21.78 -1.29 14.65
N PHE A 47 -20.85 -2.24 14.72
CA PHE A 47 -21.09 -3.51 15.40
C PHE A 47 -21.38 -3.33 16.88
N GLU A 48 -20.63 -2.49 17.58
CA GLU A 48 -20.86 -2.17 19.00
C GLU A 48 -22.24 -1.53 19.23
N GLU A 49 -22.63 -0.57 18.38
CA GLU A 49 -23.97 0.02 18.39
C GLU A 49 -25.06 -1.05 18.21
N LEU A 50 -24.89 -1.97 17.25
CA LEU A 50 -25.81 -3.08 16.99
C LEU A 50 -25.86 -4.15 18.10
N VAL A 51 -24.83 -4.24 18.95
CA VAL A 51 -24.81 -5.14 20.12
C VAL A 51 -25.49 -4.50 21.32
N ASN A 52 -25.36 -3.19 21.50
CA ASN A 52 -25.91 -2.45 22.65
C ASN A 52 -27.36 -2.01 22.50
N VAL A 53 -27.98 -2.16 21.31
CA VAL A 53 -29.40 -1.86 21.14
C VAL A 53 -30.27 -2.97 21.73
N GLU A 54 -30.86 -2.67 22.89
CA GLU A 54 -31.83 -3.49 23.63
C GLU A 54 -33.25 -3.31 23.07
N ASN A 55 -33.43 -3.32 21.74
CA ASN A 55 -34.74 -3.22 21.08
C ASN A 55 -35.18 -4.59 20.51
N PRO A 56 -36.17 -5.26 21.12
CA PRO A 56 -36.68 -6.57 20.67
C PRO A 56 -37.28 -6.58 19.25
N SER A 57 -37.63 -5.42 18.69
CA SER A 57 -38.23 -5.25 17.36
C SER A 57 -37.21 -5.11 16.22
N ALA A 58 -35.92 -4.85 16.50
CA ALA A 58 -34.86 -4.68 15.49
C ALA A 58 -34.06 -5.97 15.21
N VAL A 59 -34.42 -7.08 15.88
CA VAL A 59 -33.65 -8.33 15.99
C VAL A 59 -33.34 -9.04 14.65
N PRO A 60 -34.22 -9.06 13.62
CA PRO A 60 -33.89 -9.75 12.36
C PRO A 60 -32.92 -8.95 11.47
N LEU A 61 -33.10 -7.63 11.36
CA LEU A 61 -32.22 -6.74 10.58
C LEU A 61 -30.83 -6.61 11.23
N ALA A 62 -30.78 -6.51 12.55
CA ALA A 62 -29.52 -6.45 13.31
C ALA A 62 -28.67 -7.73 13.19
N ARG A 63 -29.30 -8.91 13.04
CA ARG A 63 -28.57 -10.17 12.79
C ARG A 63 -27.96 -10.25 11.39
N ALA A 64 -28.68 -9.76 10.37
CA ALA A 64 -28.17 -9.73 8.99
C ALA A 64 -26.98 -8.77 8.86
N GLU A 65 -27.08 -7.58 9.45
CA GLU A 65 -26.01 -6.58 9.45
C GLU A 65 -24.78 -7.05 10.26
N LYS A 66 -24.97 -7.67 11.43
CA LYS A 66 -23.88 -8.31 12.19
C LYS A 66 -23.12 -9.37 11.38
N ARG A 67 -23.84 -10.22 10.65
CA ARG A 67 -23.22 -11.27 9.84
C ARG A 67 -22.43 -10.71 8.67
N LEU A 68 -22.92 -9.63 8.05
CA LEU A 68 -22.20 -8.90 7.02
C LEU A 68 -20.90 -8.29 7.56
N ILE A 69 -20.97 -7.65 8.72
CA ILE A 69 -19.81 -7.04 9.41
C ILE A 69 -18.75 -8.10 9.74
N VAL A 70 -19.15 -9.22 10.36
CA VAL A 70 -18.26 -10.33 10.72
C VAL A 70 -17.59 -10.94 9.48
N HIS A 71 -18.26 -10.94 8.33
CA HIS A 71 -17.70 -11.47 7.09
C HIS A 71 -16.71 -10.50 6.41
N GLN A 72 -16.92 -9.19 6.53
CA GLN A 72 -16.07 -8.18 5.88
C GLN A 72 -14.80 -7.82 6.68
N LEU A 73 -14.84 -7.90 8.02
CA LEU A 73 -13.68 -7.61 8.88
C LEU A 73 -12.41 -8.41 8.49
N PRO A 74 -12.45 -9.75 8.33
CA PRO A 74 -11.28 -10.55 8.01
C PRO A 74 -10.62 -10.16 6.69
N GLN A 75 -11.42 -9.78 5.69
CA GLN A 75 -10.94 -9.35 4.38
C GLN A 75 -10.22 -8.01 4.47
N LEU A 76 -10.78 -7.05 5.22
CA LEU A 76 -10.16 -5.75 5.49
C LEU A 76 -8.85 -5.90 6.30
N THR A 77 -8.80 -6.80 7.29
CA THR A 77 -7.58 -7.08 8.07
C THR A 77 -6.50 -7.76 7.25
N ARG A 78 -6.86 -8.67 6.33
CA ARG A 78 -5.89 -9.31 5.44
C ARG A 78 -5.26 -8.29 4.48
N ARG A 79 -6.08 -7.37 3.98
CA ARG A 79 -5.68 -6.26 3.12
C ARG A 79 -4.72 -5.30 3.80
N THR A 80 -5.02 -4.86 5.03
CA THR A 80 -4.11 -3.98 5.79
C THR A 80 -2.75 -4.62 6.04
N ARG A 81 -2.66 -5.95 6.18
CA ARG A 81 -1.39 -6.68 6.34
C ARG A 81 -0.50 -6.62 5.09
N TYR A 82 -1.05 -6.74 3.89
CA TYR A 82 -0.28 -6.61 2.64
C TYR A 82 0.23 -5.18 2.45
N LEU A 83 -0.62 -4.18 2.71
CA LEU A 83 -0.21 -2.77 2.66
C LEU A 83 0.91 -2.47 3.67
N HIS A 84 0.80 -2.98 4.89
CA HIS A 84 1.83 -2.77 5.91
C HIS A 84 3.17 -3.40 5.52
N ARG A 85 3.16 -4.64 5.00
CA ARG A 85 4.37 -5.30 4.48
C ARG A 85 5.01 -4.52 3.32
N ALA A 86 4.20 -4.02 2.39
CA ALA A 86 4.71 -3.16 1.32
C ALA A 86 5.34 -1.88 1.86
N MET A 87 4.70 -1.20 2.82
CA MET A 87 5.26 0.00 3.45
C MET A 87 6.60 -0.27 4.14
N THR A 88 6.72 -1.40 4.88
CA THR A 88 8.01 -1.76 5.52
C THR A 88 9.14 -1.96 4.50
N ALA A 89 8.85 -2.59 3.36
CA ALA A 89 9.83 -2.76 2.29
C ALA A 89 10.23 -1.42 1.65
N LEU A 90 9.28 -0.50 1.46
CA LEU A 90 9.55 0.84 0.94
C LEU A 90 10.38 1.69 1.93
N TYR A 91 10.09 1.63 3.23
CA TYR A 91 10.93 2.28 4.24
C TYR A 91 12.36 1.75 4.23
N LEU A 92 12.52 0.42 4.15
CA LEU A 92 13.84 -0.21 4.05
C LEU A 92 14.59 0.23 2.78
N SER A 93 13.89 0.27 1.64
CA SER A 93 14.44 0.74 0.36
C SER A 93 14.96 2.18 0.45
N ILE A 94 14.13 3.09 0.98
CA ILE A 94 14.52 4.51 1.17
C ILE A 94 15.74 4.60 2.08
N GLY A 95 15.76 3.88 3.20
CA GLY A 95 16.90 3.87 4.12
C GLY A 95 18.20 3.41 3.46
N LEU A 96 18.15 2.33 2.68
CA LEU A 96 19.31 1.80 1.96
C LEU A 96 19.80 2.74 0.84
N LEU A 97 18.89 3.42 0.14
CA LEU A 97 19.23 4.38 -0.92
C LEU A 97 19.80 5.69 -0.33
N VAL A 98 19.27 6.15 0.81
CA VAL A 98 19.85 7.28 1.56
C VAL A 98 21.25 6.91 2.05
N LEU A 99 21.41 5.71 2.63
CA LEU A 99 22.72 5.20 3.05
C LEU A 99 23.70 5.14 1.87
N THR A 100 23.25 4.69 0.70
CA THR A 100 24.03 4.69 -0.53
C THR A 100 24.52 6.10 -0.88
N SER A 101 23.64 7.09 -0.84
CA SER A 101 23.98 8.49 -1.13
C SER A 101 25.02 9.04 -0.14
N LEU A 102 24.86 8.72 1.16
CA LEU A 102 25.81 9.08 2.21
C LEU A 102 27.17 8.39 2.02
N LEU A 103 27.18 7.12 1.60
CA LEU A 103 28.42 6.38 1.33
C LEU A 103 29.17 6.95 0.13
N ILE A 104 28.46 7.32 -0.96
CA ILE A 104 29.09 7.95 -2.13
C ILE A 104 29.78 9.25 -1.75
N GLY A 105 29.08 10.16 -1.06
CA GLY A 105 29.66 11.44 -0.64
C GLY A 105 30.72 11.30 0.46
N GLY A 106 30.50 10.41 1.42
CA GLY A 106 31.39 10.21 2.57
C GLY A 106 32.72 9.56 2.20
N LEU A 107 32.70 8.55 1.32
CA LEU A 107 33.93 7.90 0.85
C LEU A 107 34.82 8.86 0.06
N ASP A 108 34.22 9.72 -0.77
CA ASP A 108 34.94 10.76 -1.51
C ASP A 108 35.53 11.82 -0.56
N LEU A 109 34.73 12.33 0.38
CA LEU A 109 35.16 13.33 1.36
C LEU A 109 36.35 12.85 2.22
N LEU A 110 36.31 11.59 2.65
CA LEU A 110 37.36 10.97 3.47
C LEU A 110 38.52 10.39 2.65
N ARG A 111 38.44 10.45 1.30
CA ARG A 111 39.43 9.88 0.36
C ARG A 111 39.72 8.39 0.59
N ILE A 112 38.70 7.60 0.94
CA ILE A 112 38.83 6.17 1.22
C ILE A 112 38.61 5.37 -0.07
N GLY A 113 39.69 5.03 -0.76
CA GLY A 113 39.65 4.31 -2.06
C GLY A 113 39.37 2.80 -1.99
N GLY A 114 39.36 2.20 -0.79
CA GLY A 114 39.25 0.73 -0.63
C GLY A 114 37.83 0.17 -0.55
N LEU A 115 36.80 1.00 -0.35
CA LEU A 115 35.43 0.58 -0.05
C LEU A 115 34.42 0.87 -1.18
N THR A 116 34.88 0.97 -2.42
CA THR A 116 34.04 1.32 -3.59
C THR A 116 32.90 0.33 -3.86
N VAL A 117 32.99 -0.91 -3.35
CA VAL A 117 31.94 -1.92 -3.46
C VAL A 117 30.74 -1.64 -2.55
N LEU A 118 30.97 -0.97 -1.41
CA LEU A 118 29.95 -0.80 -0.38
C LEU A 118 28.72 0.02 -0.86
N PRO A 119 28.88 1.20 -1.51
CA PRO A 119 27.74 1.93 -2.06
C PRO A 119 26.96 1.12 -3.11
N VAL A 120 27.66 0.32 -3.92
CA VAL A 120 27.03 -0.48 -4.98
C VAL A 120 26.14 -1.56 -4.38
N VAL A 121 26.65 -2.28 -3.37
CA VAL A 121 25.88 -3.33 -2.68
C VAL A 121 24.67 -2.73 -1.96
N THR A 122 24.83 -1.60 -1.24
CA THR A 122 23.70 -0.95 -0.57
C THR A 122 22.68 -0.42 -1.58
N ALA A 123 23.11 0.09 -2.74
CA ALA A 123 22.22 0.55 -3.80
C ALA A 123 21.37 -0.59 -4.35
N LEU A 124 22.00 -1.73 -4.65
CA LEU A 124 21.32 -2.91 -5.16
C LEU A 124 20.31 -3.47 -4.15
N LEU A 125 20.69 -3.56 -2.87
CA LEU A 125 19.76 -3.97 -1.82
C LEU A 125 18.57 -3.01 -1.71
N GLY A 126 18.82 -1.69 -1.80
CA GLY A 126 17.77 -0.67 -1.80
C GLY A 126 16.81 -0.80 -2.99
N ALA A 127 17.34 -1.04 -4.18
CA ALA A 127 16.56 -1.25 -5.40
C ALA A 127 15.75 -2.57 -5.35
N LEU A 128 16.33 -3.65 -4.80
CA LEU A 128 15.62 -4.92 -4.61
C LEU A 128 14.47 -4.77 -3.61
N ALA A 129 14.68 -4.06 -2.50
CA ALA A 129 13.61 -3.75 -1.54
C ALA A 129 12.51 -2.90 -2.18
N LEU A 130 12.87 -1.94 -3.06
CA LEU A 130 11.90 -1.15 -3.84
C LEU A 130 11.06 -2.05 -4.74
N ALA A 131 11.71 -2.89 -5.54
CA ALA A 131 11.06 -3.80 -6.47
C ALA A 131 10.14 -4.79 -5.74
N TYR A 132 10.58 -5.32 -4.60
CA TYR A 132 9.77 -6.17 -3.75
C TYR A 132 8.53 -5.44 -3.22
N GLY A 133 8.70 -4.22 -2.67
CA GLY A 133 7.59 -3.38 -2.20
C GLY A 133 6.59 -3.05 -3.30
N ALA A 134 7.06 -2.66 -4.47
CA ALA A 134 6.23 -2.38 -5.64
C ALA A 134 5.46 -3.62 -6.11
N THR A 135 6.10 -4.79 -6.13
CA THR A 135 5.47 -6.05 -6.49
C THR A 135 4.33 -6.43 -5.54
N LEU A 136 4.54 -6.26 -4.22
CA LEU A 136 3.47 -6.47 -3.22
C LEU A 136 2.27 -5.54 -3.47
N LEU A 137 2.54 -4.28 -3.81
CA LEU A 137 1.47 -3.32 -4.14
C LEU A 137 0.72 -3.71 -5.41
N SER A 138 1.42 -4.18 -6.44
CA SER A 138 0.79 -4.66 -7.67
C SER A 138 -0.10 -5.88 -7.42
N TYR A 139 0.34 -6.84 -6.61
CA TYR A 139 -0.50 -7.99 -6.24
C TYR A 139 -1.75 -7.57 -5.47
N GLU A 140 -1.61 -6.68 -4.49
CA GLU A 140 -2.73 -6.15 -3.71
C GLU A 140 -3.71 -5.33 -4.59
N ALA A 141 -3.19 -4.55 -5.55
CA ALA A 141 -4.01 -3.83 -6.50
C ALA A 141 -4.78 -4.79 -7.42
N GLY A 142 -4.16 -5.88 -7.87
CA GLY A 142 -4.78 -6.92 -8.69
C GLY A 142 -5.94 -7.61 -7.97
N ILE A 143 -5.73 -8.05 -6.73
CA ILE A 143 -6.78 -8.68 -5.90
C ILE A 143 -7.94 -7.72 -5.67
N SER A 144 -7.65 -6.45 -5.38
CA SER A 144 -8.71 -5.46 -5.19
C SER A 144 -9.50 -5.18 -6.48
N ALA A 145 -8.85 -5.25 -7.64
CA ALA A 145 -9.51 -5.00 -8.93
C ALA A 145 -10.41 -6.16 -9.35
N SER A 146 -10.02 -7.42 -9.07
CA SER A 146 -10.87 -8.58 -9.37
C SER A 146 -12.15 -8.57 -8.55
N THR A 147 -12.09 -8.29 -7.24
CA THR A 147 -13.27 -8.23 -6.37
C THR A 147 -14.23 -7.11 -6.77
N THR A 148 -13.72 -5.91 -7.10
CA THR A 148 -14.59 -4.82 -7.59
C THR A 148 -15.22 -5.14 -8.94
N ARG A 149 -14.52 -5.86 -9.82
CA ARG A 149 -15.07 -6.27 -11.12
C ARG A 149 -16.21 -7.28 -10.95
N GLU A 150 -16.08 -8.22 -10.02
CA GLU A 150 -17.17 -9.14 -9.63
C GLU A 150 -18.39 -8.39 -9.07
N GLU A 151 -18.19 -7.42 -8.15
CA GLU A 151 -19.28 -6.60 -7.61
C GLU A 151 -19.99 -5.77 -8.70
N MET A 152 -19.24 -5.20 -9.65
CA MET A 152 -19.82 -4.43 -10.76
C MET A 152 -20.61 -5.32 -11.72
N THR A 153 -20.14 -6.53 -12.01
CA THR A 153 -20.90 -7.49 -12.84
C THR A 153 -22.22 -7.85 -12.15
N PHE A 154 -22.20 -8.14 -10.85
CA PHE A 154 -23.41 -8.43 -10.08
C PHE A 154 -24.39 -7.25 -10.08
N LEU A 155 -23.91 -6.02 -9.85
CA LEU A 155 -24.75 -4.82 -9.91
C LEU A 155 -25.33 -4.59 -11.31
N SER A 156 -24.56 -4.80 -12.37
CA SER A 156 -25.04 -4.65 -13.75
C SER A 156 -26.11 -5.68 -14.11
N ASP A 157 -26.01 -6.91 -13.61
CA ASP A 157 -27.03 -7.94 -13.83
C ASP A 157 -28.28 -7.66 -13.01
N LEU A 158 -28.14 -7.16 -11.78
CA LEU A 158 -29.27 -6.72 -10.96
C LEU A 158 -29.99 -5.53 -11.60
N SER A 159 -29.26 -4.54 -12.13
CA SER A 159 -29.85 -3.40 -12.83
C SER A 159 -30.63 -3.84 -14.08
N ARG A 160 -30.13 -4.82 -14.84
CA ARG A 160 -30.87 -5.37 -16.00
C ARG A 160 -32.16 -6.05 -15.57
N HIS A 161 -32.12 -6.86 -14.51
CA HIS A 161 -33.32 -7.51 -13.99
C HIS A 161 -34.40 -6.53 -13.53
N TYR A 162 -34.02 -5.39 -12.93
CA TYR A 162 -34.98 -4.35 -12.54
C TYR A 162 -35.41 -3.43 -13.68
N ALA A 163 -34.60 -3.28 -14.74
CA ALA A 163 -34.98 -2.55 -15.94
C ALA A 163 -36.09 -3.29 -16.71
N ASP A 164 -35.97 -4.61 -16.84
CA ASP A 164 -37.00 -5.45 -17.47
C ASP A 164 -38.35 -5.39 -16.73
N LEU A 165 -38.31 -5.21 -15.40
CA LEU A 165 -39.51 -5.03 -14.55
C LEU A 165 -40.19 -3.66 -14.70
N TYR A 166 -39.52 -2.65 -15.27
CA TYR A 166 -40.07 -1.31 -15.48
C TYR A 166 -40.61 -1.12 -16.91
N ASP A 167 -40.12 -1.89 -17.89
CA ASP A 167 -40.62 -1.89 -19.28
C ASP A 167 -41.91 -2.71 -19.46
N GLU A 168 -42.35 -3.47 -18.45
CA GLU A 168 -43.57 -4.29 -18.49
C GLU A 168 -44.86 -3.56 -18.04
N LYS A 169 -44.83 -2.21 -17.96
CA LYS A 169 -45.97 -1.36 -17.59
C LYS A 169 -46.39 -0.41 -18.70
#